data_AF-A0A3D3W260-F1
#
_entry.id   AF-A0A3D3W260-F1
#
_cell.length_a   1.000
_cell.length_b   1.000
_cell.length_c   1.000
_cell.angle_alpha   90.00
_cell.angle_beta   90.00
_cell.angle_gamma   90.00
#
_symmetry.space_group_name_H-M   'P 1'
#
loop_
_entity.id
_entity.type
_entity.pdbx_description
1 polymer ?
#
loop_
_entity_poly.entity_id
_entity_poly.type
_entity_poly.pdbx_seq_one_letter_code
_entity_poly.pdbx_strand_id
1 'polypeptide(L)'
;MIVLPAVRWLLFAVLTLPALTVCCPAVAQEVAGVTVTPHRISSQMRYRRPATPELGARVELVLRNSTEAPLTIRRDDPWTFDGRTPAQLLESQDWSWHEAPEVWQEDTVQLPPQTLTVVHFNGRSDAWGAGTTHTVQPGAAAKSVEFPLARPAVWLQDVTFLAVDDSGRLKPSSVTANQIVVHLRREAAATTPCRIAALRLWLPVDGGSQRVFQLSRTLSAAELRLFPQAGELQSSGGFIAACGELPRKNCLVEVQLAESAGGLQSLWASLKIRPESFDISGGWIQGDINGRSALTIDEYRRTLARMHINAGMIEEVSGFTDNPELYQRTPFKRFNRLGDLARYDRDELLPTIHAVEFIGEPQYGGGRPVPPQEVHKLLAPYRDSRLHTSVTLSEERTWRYYAGLSDHPHYDAYRVIAPAADAWTQYDRWGGKSIRWGAPLETIGDMTRSLRELNRPRAVAYWSQGAHDGWGGFFSPRRGSPTADELRAQAWQALAARITSLYWFNLSLKSLLKYPDLITPITRVNREIRLLDE
;
A
#
# COMPACT_ATOMS: atom_id res chain seq x y z
N MET A 1 -35.58 -99.51 27.14
CA MET A 1 -36.05 -98.25 27.78
C MET A 1 -34.88 -97.28 27.75
N ILE A 2 -35.14 -96.03 27.41
CA ILE A 2 -34.24 -94.87 27.35
C ILE A 2 -33.65 -94.58 25.95
N VAL A 3 -34.30 -93.58 25.38
CA VAL A 3 -34.11 -92.81 24.15
C VAL A 3 -32.89 -91.88 24.27
N LEU A 4 -32.10 -91.75 23.20
CA LEU A 4 -31.10 -90.70 22.99
C LEU A 4 -31.73 -89.31 22.88
N PRO A 5 -31.09 -88.23 23.39
CA PRO A 5 -31.32 -86.89 22.88
C PRO A 5 -30.09 -86.30 22.17
N ALA A 6 -30.43 -85.57 21.11
CA ALA A 6 -29.57 -84.89 20.17
C ALA A 6 -28.86 -83.67 20.79
N VAL A 7 -27.60 -83.47 20.37
CA VAL A 7 -26.79 -82.29 20.62
C VAL A 7 -27.18 -81.21 19.60
N ARG A 8 -27.75 -80.10 20.09
CA ARG A 8 -28.03 -78.88 19.30
C ARG A 8 -26.82 -77.95 19.35
N TRP A 9 -26.28 -77.63 18.18
CA TRP A 9 -25.30 -76.58 17.96
C TRP A 9 -25.95 -75.20 18.07
N LEU A 10 -25.38 -74.32 18.88
CA LEU A 10 -25.74 -72.90 18.98
C LEU A 10 -24.52 -72.08 18.50
N LEU A 11 -24.59 -71.63 17.25
CA LEU A 11 -23.65 -70.67 16.66
C LEU A 11 -24.04 -69.26 17.16
N PHE A 12 -23.21 -68.69 18.03
CA PHE A 12 -23.25 -67.27 18.37
C PHE A 12 -22.50 -66.48 17.29
N ALA A 13 -23.23 -65.79 16.41
CA ALA A 13 -22.68 -64.78 15.54
C ALA A 13 -22.52 -63.47 16.33
N VAL A 14 -21.28 -63.13 16.70
CA VAL A 14 -20.92 -61.82 17.24
C VAL A 14 -20.89 -60.83 16.07
N LEU A 15 -21.93 -60.02 15.94
CA LEU A 15 -21.99 -58.86 15.07
C LEU A 15 -21.07 -57.76 15.62
N THR A 16 -19.89 -57.63 15.02
CA THR A 16 -19.03 -56.46 15.18
C THR A 16 -19.64 -55.28 14.40
N LEU A 17 -20.30 -54.37 15.11
CA LEU A 17 -20.68 -53.06 14.59
C LEU A 17 -19.39 -52.24 14.34
N PRO A 18 -19.15 -51.71 13.13
CA PRO A 18 -18.09 -50.74 12.94
C PRO A 18 -18.49 -49.44 13.65
N ALA A 19 -17.66 -48.99 14.58
CA ALA A 19 -17.73 -47.64 15.09
C ALA A 19 -17.53 -46.68 13.92
N LEU A 20 -18.62 -46.04 13.49
CA LEU A 20 -18.56 -44.87 12.61
C LEU A 20 -17.84 -43.78 13.40
N THR A 21 -16.53 -43.70 13.21
CA THR A 21 -15.76 -42.50 13.55
C THR A 21 -16.40 -41.38 12.75
N VAL A 22 -17.17 -40.54 13.42
CA VAL A 22 -17.61 -39.27 12.86
C VAL A 22 -16.33 -38.47 12.64
N CYS A 23 -15.78 -38.56 11.42
CA CYS A 23 -14.78 -37.61 10.96
C CYS A 23 -15.44 -36.23 11.06
N CYS A 24 -15.12 -35.48 12.11
CA CYS A 24 -15.34 -34.04 12.09
C CYS A 24 -14.71 -33.55 10.79
N PRO A 25 -15.46 -32.90 9.88
CA PRO A 25 -14.84 -32.34 8.69
C PRO A 25 -13.80 -31.34 9.17
N ALA A 26 -12.53 -31.64 8.86
CA ALA A 26 -11.42 -30.75 9.11
C ALA A 26 -11.77 -29.39 8.49
N VAL A 27 -11.47 -28.31 9.19
CA VAL A 27 -11.63 -26.97 8.63
C VAL A 27 -10.65 -26.88 7.47
N ALA A 28 -11.15 -26.81 6.23
CA ALA A 28 -10.31 -26.84 5.05
C ALA A 28 -9.37 -25.63 4.98
N GLN A 29 -9.85 -24.45 5.39
CA GLN A 29 -9.04 -23.23 5.48
C GLN A 29 -9.03 -22.70 6.91
N GLU A 30 -7.85 -22.43 7.44
CA GLU A 30 -7.69 -21.81 8.76
C GLU A 30 -7.13 -20.39 8.65
N VAL A 31 -7.37 -19.58 9.68
CA VAL A 31 -6.81 -18.22 9.79
C VAL A 31 -5.36 -18.32 10.26
N ALA A 32 -4.42 -18.06 9.36
CA ALA A 32 -2.99 -18.03 9.67
C ALA A 32 -2.54 -16.70 10.28
N GLY A 33 -3.27 -15.62 9.99
CA GLY A 33 -2.98 -14.30 10.53
C GLY A 33 -4.02 -13.26 10.15
N VAL A 34 -4.10 -12.21 10.97
CA VAL A 34 -4.95 -11.04 10.72
C VAL A 34 -4.10 -9.79 10.92
N THR A 35 -3.96 -8.97 9.88
CA THR A 35 -3.34 -7.65 10.01
C THR A 35 -4.44 -6.60 10.05
N VAL A 36 -4.50 -5.87 11.16
CA VAL A 36 -5.47 -4.80 11.39
C VAL A 36 -4.78 -3.45 11.36
N THR A 37 -5.26 -2.55 10.52
CA THR A 37 -4.83 -1.16 10.45
C THR A 37 -6.01 -0.27 10.87
N PRO A 38 -6.08 0.14 12.15
CA PRO A 38 -7.19 0.93 12.64
C PRO A 38 -7.32 2.24 11.89
N HIS A 39 -8.55 2.61 11.53
CA HIS A 39 -8.79 3.92 10.97
C HIS A 39 -8.59 5.01 12.00
N ARG A 40 -8.11 6.14 11.49
CA ARG A 40 -7.86 7.34 12.29
C ARG A 40 -8.07 8.57 11.44
N ILE A 41 -8.29 9.68 12.12
CA ILE A 41 -8.49 10.99 11.54
C ILE A 41 -7.63 11.94 12.35
N SER A 42 -6.88 12.81 11.68
CA SER A 42 -6.01 13.76 12.35
C SER A 42 -6.83 14.79 13.14
N SER A 43 -6.55 14.90 14.44
CA SER A 43 -7.12 15.94 15.29
C SER A 43 -6.55 17.34 14.99
N GLN A 44 -5.50 17.43 14.19
CA GLN A 44 -4.85 18.68 13.83
C GLN A 44 -5.51 19.37 12.63
N MET A 45 -6.17 18.59 11.77
CA MET A 45 -6.81 19.10 10.55
C MET A 45 -8.12 19.84 10.86
N ARG A 46 -8.48 20.80 10.02
CA ARG A 46 -9.72 21.59 10.18
C ARG A 46 -10.55 21.58 8.91
N TYR A 47 -11.79 21.13 8.97
CA TYR A 47 -12.67 21.01 7.81
C TYR A 47 -13.97 21.78 8.03
N ARG A 48 -14.53 22.34 6.96
CA ARG A 48 -15.83 23.04 7.02
C ARG A 48 -16.97 22.11 7.45
N ARG A 49 -16.89 20.85 7.04
CA ARG A 49 -17.76 19.77 7.48
C ARG A 49 -16.94 18.84 8.37
N PRO A 50 -17.44 18.47 9.55
CA PRO A 50 -16.73 17.50 10.38
C PRO A 50 -16.57 16.18 9.63
N ALA A 51 -15.57 15.40 10.03
CA ALA A 51 -15.51 14.01 9.61
C ALA A 51 -16.68 13.25 10.23
N THR A 52 -17.14 12.19 9.57
CA THR A 52 -18.05 11.26 10.24
C THR A 52 -17.26 10.52 11.35
N PRO A 53 -17.88 10.26 12.51
CA PRO A 53 -17.15 9.78 13.70
C PRO A 53 -16.68 8.33 13.57
N GLU A 54 -17.24 7.55 12.66
CA GLU A 54 -17.02 6.11 12.57
C GLU A 54 -15.59 5.78 12.11
N LEU A 55 -14.98 4.83 12.82
CA LEU A 55 -13.62 4.34 12.64
C LEU A 55 -13.63 2.82 12.50
N GLY A 56 -13.77 2.36 11.24
CA GLY A 56 -13.48 0.98 10.88
C GLY A 56 -11.99 0.62 10.92
N ALA A 57 -11.60 -0.42 10.18
CA ALA A 57 -10.20 -0.79 9.99
C ALA A 57 -9.97 -1.38 8.61
N ARG A 58 -8.77 -1.16 8.07
CA ARG A 58 -8.28 -1.93 6.92
C ARG A 58 -7.71 -3.26 7.41
N VAL A 59 -8.13 -4.35 6.78
CA VAL A 59 -7.84 -5.71 7.21
C VAL A 59 -7.23 -6.52 6.08
N GLU A 60 -6.17 -7.25 6.41
CA GLU A 60 -5.60 -8.31 5.57
C GLU A 60 -5.78 -9.64 6.34
N LEU A 61 -6.66 -10.52 5.85
CA LEU A 61 -6.97 -11.81 6.44
C LEU A 61 -6.21 -12.91 5.69
N VAL A 62 -5.20 -13.49 6.33
CA VAL A 62 -4.34 -14.53 5.75
C VAL A 62 -4.93 -15.89 6.07
N LEU A 63 -5.27 -16.64 5.02
CA LEU A 63 -5.88 -17.97 5.11
C LEU A 63 -4.92 -19.01 4.60
N ARG A 64 -4.78 -20.13 5.34
CA ARG A 64 -3.94 -21.26 4.98
C ARG A 64 -4.80 -22.46 4.62
N ASN A 65 -4.44 -23.16 3.54
CA ASN A 65 -4.88 -24.52 3.35
C ASN A 65 -4.13 -25.43 4.33
N SER A 66 -4.77 -25.82 5.42
CA SER A 66 -4.20 -26.70 6.45
C SER A 66 -4.36 -28.19 6.13
N THR A 67 -5.02 -28.53 5.04
CA THR A 67 -5.25 -29.92 4.62
C THR A 67 -4.09 -30.49 3.81
N GLU A 68 -4.12 -31.80 3.58
CA GLU A 68 -3.17 -32.52 2.72
C GLU A 68 -3.57 -32.50 1.23
N ALA A 69 -4.76 -31.98 0.90
CA ALA A 69 -5.27 -31.92 -0.47
C ALA A 69 -5.38 -30.46 -0.98
N PRO A 70 -5.25 -30.21 -2.29
CA PRO A 70 -5.54 -28.89 -2.84
C PRO A 70 -7.01 -28.50 -2.61
N LEU A 71 -7.25 -27.23 -2.31
CA LEU A 71 -8.58 -26.64 -2.23
C LEU A 71 -8.88 -25.83 -3.48
N THR A 72 -10.13 -25.86 -3.91
CA THR A 72 -10.62 -25.05 -5.02
C THR A 72 -11.44 -23.90 -4.47
N ILE A 73 -10.98 -22.67 -4.67
CA ILE A 73 -11.75 -21.45 -4.38
C ILE A 73 -12.39 -21.01 -5.68
N ARG A 74 -13.73 -20.97 -5.76
CA ARG A 74 -14.42 -20.41 -6.93
C ARG A 74 -14.89 -18.99 -6.65
N ARG A 75 -14.91 -18.16 -7.70
CA ARG A 75 -15.45 -16.80 -7.62
C ARG A 75 -16.90 -16.79 -7.11
N ASP A 76 -17.70 -17.74 -7.59
CA ASP A 76 -19.14 -17.79 -7.32
C ASP A 76 -19.49 -18.53 -6.01
N ASP A 77 -18.48 -19.04 -5.28
CA ASP A 77 -18.73 -19.61 -3.96
C ASP A 77 -19.13 -18.48 -3.00
N PRO A 78 -20.24 -18.61 -2.25
CA PRO A 78 -20.73 -17.54 -1.39
C PRO A 78 -19.87 -17.44 -0.13
N TRP A 79 -18.86 -16.57 -0.16
CA TRP A 79 -18.11 -16.20 1.03
C TRP A 79 -18.94 -15.27 1.88
N THR A 80 -19.06 -15.57 3.17
CA THR A 80 -19.80 -14.72 4.10
C THR A 80 -18.94 -14.31 5.28
N PHE A 81 -19.24 -13.12 5.79
CA PHE A 81 -18.65 -12.53 6.97
C PHE A 81 -19.80 -12.13 7.89
N ASP A 82 -19.86 -12.73 9.09
CA ASP A 82 -21.02 -12.65 9.99
C ASP A 82 -22.36 -12.97 9.30
N GLY A 83 -22.33 -13.98 8.43
CA GLY A 83 -23.50 -14.44 7.66
C GLY A 83 -23.90 -13.53 6.50
N ARG A 84 -23.12 -12.49 6.17
CA ARG A 84 -23.40 -11.53 5.09
C ARG A 84 -22.33 -11.59 4.00
N THR A 85 -22.70 -11.40 2.75
CA THR A 85 -21.73 -11.34 1.65
C THR A 85 -20.96 -10.01 1.65
N PRO A 86 -19.75 -9.95 1.08
CA PRO A 86 -19.04 -8.69 0.92
C PRO A 86 -19.86 -7.62 0.17
N ALA A 87 -20.59 -8.00 -0.88
CA ALA A 87 -21.53 -7.11 -1.57
C ALA A 87 -22.61 -6.52 -0.63
N GLN A 88 -23.21 -7.33 0.25
CA GLN A 88 -24.17 -6.83 1.24
C GLN A 88 -23.52 -5.88 2.25
N LEU A 89 -22.26 -6.13 2.64
CA LEU A 89 -21.52 -5.27 3.57
C LEU A 89 -21.19 -3.91 2.92
N LEU A 90 -20.88 -3.89 1.63
CA LEU A 90 -20.75 -2.64 0.86
C LEU A 90 -22.08 -1.87 0.77
N GLU A 91 -23.18 -2.55 0.45
CA GLU A 91 -24.50 -1.94 0.32
C GLU A 91 -24.94 -1.27 1.63
N SER A 92 -24.71 -1.94 2.77
CA SER A 92 -25.01 -1.40 4.09
C SER A 92 -24.02 -0.34 4.61
N GLN A 93 -22.97 -0.02 3.85
CA GLN A 93 -21.90 0.90 4.28
C GLN A 93 -21.12 0.41 5.52
N ASP A 94 -21.13 -0.89 5.80
CA ASP A 94 -20.29 -1.50 6.81
C ASP A 94 -18.85 -1.62 6.31
N TRP A 95 -18.68 -1.91 5.03
CA TRP A 95 -17.40 -1.90 4.32
C TRP A 95 -17.38 -0.78 3.28
N SER A 96 -16.18 -0.28 2.99
CA SER A 96 -15.93 0.71 1.94
C SER A 96 -15.44 0.08 0.64
N TRP A 97 -14.64 -0.98 0.74
CA TRP A 97 -14.19 -1.82 -0.36
C TRP A 97 -13.75 -3.19 0.17
N HIS A 98 -13.67 -4.17 -0.72
CA HIS A 98 -13.09 -5.47 -0.45
C HIS A 98 -12.50 -6.10 -1.71
N GLU A 99 -11.73 -7.13 -1.46
CA GLU A 99 -11.20 -8.04 -2.44
C GLU A 99 -11.31 -9.47 -1.94
N ALA A 100 -12.54 -9.97 -2.03
CA ALA A 100 -12.90 -11.35 -1.78
C ALA A 100 -12.97 -12.10 -3.13
N PRO A 101 -13.07 -13.44 -3.13
CA PRO A 101 -13.07 -14.23 -4.36
C PRO A 101 -14.05 -13.76 -5.43
N GLU A 102 -15.23 -13.26 -5.05
CA GLU A 102 -16.26 -12.75 -5.96
C GLU A 102 -15.78 -11.62 -6.91
N VAL A 103 -14.68 -10.92 -6.60
CA VAL A 103 -14.11 -9.86 -7.45
C VAL A 103 -12.74 -10.19 -8.03
N TRP A 104 -12.25 -11.42 -7.85
CA TRP A 104 -10.99 -11.87 -8.47
C TRP A 104 -11.17 -12.05 -9.98
N GLN A 105 -10.11 -11.87 -10.77
CA GLN A 105 -10.15 -12.03 -12.23
C GLN A 105 -10.18 -13.50 -12.66
N GLU A 106 -9.68 -14.39 -11.81
CA GLU A 106 -9.77 -15.83 -12.01
C GLU A 106 -11.13 -16.37 -11.57
N ASP A 107 -11.76 -17.21 -12.39
CA ASP A 107 -13.02 -17.88 -12.01
C ASP A 107 -12.79 -18.94 -10.92
N THR A 108 -11.58 -19.50 -10.90
CA THR A 108 -11.17 -20.55 -9.97
C THR A 108 -9.69 -20.41 -9.64
N VAL A 109 -9.39 -20.50 -8.34
CA VAL A 109 -8.03 -20.51 -7.79
C VAL A 109 -7.80 -21.83 -7.07
N GLN A 110 -6.75 -22.55 -7.46
CA GLN A 110 -6.29 -23.74 -6.74
C GLN A 110 -5.36 -23.29 -5.61
N LEU A 111 -5.65 -23.74 -4.39
CA LEU A 111 -4.85 -23.48 -3.19
C LEU A 111 -4.22 -24.80 -2.73
N PRO A 112 -2.98 -25.13 -3.13
CA PRO A 112 -2.29 -26.34 -2.70
C PRO A 112 -2.12 -26.45 -1.17
N PRO A 113 -1.84 -27.65 -0.64
CA PRO A 113 -1.53 -27.84 0.78
C PRO A 113 -0.48 -26.86 1.29
N GLN A 114 -0.69 -26.31 2.49
CA GLN A 114 0.22 -25.40 3.20
C GLN A 114 0.52 -24.07 2.48
N THR A 115 -0.20 -23.75 1.41
CA THR A 115 -0.14 -22.43 0.76
C THR A 115 -1.13 -21.45 1.39
N LEU A 116 -0.86 -20.16 1.19
CA LEU A 116 -1.62 -19.06 1.74
C LEU A 116 -2.39 -18.31 0.64
N THR A 117 -3.52 -17.73 1.01
CA THR A 117 -4.19 -16.67 0.25
C THR A 117 -4.59 -15.53 1.19
N VAL A 118 -4.90 -14.35 0.64
CA VAL A 118 -5.28 -13.19 1.43
C VAL A 118 -6.59 -12.62 0.93
N VAL A 119 -7.51 -12.40 1.86
CA VAL A 119 -8.69 -11.56 1.64
C VAL A 119 -8.42 -10.19 2.21
N HIS A 120 -8.60 -9.16 1.38
CA HIS A 120 -8.49 -7.78 1.82
C HIS A 120 -9.88 -7.18 1.97
N PHE A 121 -10.11 -6.42 3.03
CA PHE A 121 -11.30 -5.58 3.13
C PHE A 121 -11.02 -4.33 3.96
N ASN A 122 -11.90 -3.34 3.81
CA ASN A 122 -11.77 -2.09 4.50
C ASN A 122 -13.08 -1.68 5.17
N GLY A 123 -13.15 -1.89 6.48
CA GLY A 123 -14.30 -1.54 7.31
C GLY A 123 -14.54 -0.03 7.32
N ARG A 124 -15.81 0.36 7.24
CA ARG A 124 -16.26 1.75 7.24
C ARG A 124 -16.92 2.13 8.57
N SER A 125 -17.66 1.22 9.19
CA SER A 125 -18.37 1.42 10.46
C SER A 125 -17.54 0.97 11.67
N ASP A 126 -17.92 1.45 12.86
CA ASP A 126 -17.30 1.03 14.14
C ASP A 126 -17.47 -0.47 14.40
N ALA A 127 -18.53 -1.08 13.85
CA ALA A 127 -18.77 -2.51 13.93
C ALA A 127 -17.66 -3.33 13.26
N TRP A 128 -16.95 -2.74 12.29
CA TRP A 128 -15.79 -3.32 11.61
C TRP A 128 -14.49 -2.58 11.96
N GLY A 129 -14.45 -2.01 13.17
CA GLY A 129 -13.32 -1.31 13.75
C GLY A 129 -12.38 -2.19 14.55
N ALA A 130 -11.28 -1.61 15.03
CA ALA A 130 -10.32 -2.36 15.85
C ALA A 130 -10.84 -2.60 17.28
N GLY A 131 -10.78 -3.85 17.73
CA GLY A 131 -11.29 -4.33 19.02
C GLY A 131 -12.55 -5.21 18.90
N THR A 132 -12.99 -5.54 17.68
CA THR A 132 -14.13 -6.41 17.43
C THR A 132 -13.70 -7.84 17.08
N THR A 133 -14.66 -8.76 17.03
CA THR A 133 -14.46 -10.16 16.62
C THR A 133 -15.53 -10.52 15.62
N HIS A 134 -15.14 -11.22 14.57
CA HIS A 134 -16.00 -11.56 13.44
C HIS A 134 -15.81 -13.01 13.03
N THR A 135 -16.65 -13.47 12.13
CA THR A 135 -16.59 -14.80 11.54
C THR A 135 -16.44 -14.72 10.02
N VAL A 136 -15.70 -15.66 9.44
CA VAL A 136 -15.61 -15.85 7.98
C VAL A 136 -16.04 -17.27 7.66
N GLN A 137 -16.87 -17.44 6.62
CA GLN A 137 -17.22 -18.73 6.07
C GLN A 137 -16.75 -18.81 4.60
N PRO A 138 -15.65 -19.54 4.31
CA PRO A 138 -15.11 -19.68 2.97
C PRO A 138 -15.96 -20.59 2.05
N GLY A 139 -17.12 -20.10 1.61
CA GLY A 139 -18.07 -20.86 0.80
C GLY A 139 -19.06 -21.69 1.62
N ALA A 140 -20.17 -22.08 0.99
CA ALA A 140 -21.33 -22.65 1.69
C ALA A 140 -21.05 -23.94 2.47
N ALA A 141 -20.14 -24.78 1.97
CA ALA A 141 -19.79 -26.06 2.60
C ALA A 141 -18.70 -25.94 3.68
N ALA A 142 -18.02 -24.79 3.76
CA ALA A 142 -16.97 -24.58 4.75
C ALA A 142 -17.57 -24.24 6.13
N LYS A 143 -16.83 -24.62 7.18
CA LYS A 143 -17.15 -24.17 8.53
C LYS A 143 -16.82 -22.69 8.68
N SER A 144 -17.65 -22.00 9.44
CA SER A 144 -17.36 -20.64 9.89
C SER A 144 -16.17 -20.66 10.84
N VAL A 145 -15.24 -19.72 10.67
CA VAL A 145 -14.04 -19.55 11.48
C VAL A 145 -14.05 -18.15 12.09
N GLU A 146 -13.85 -18.07 13.39
CA GLU A 146 -13.74 -16.80 14.10
C GLU A 146 -12.37 -16.16 13.88
N PHE A 147 -12.34 -14.83 13.75
CA PHE A 147 -11.11 -14.04 13.71
C PHE A 147 -11.29 -12.68 14.41
N PRO A 148 -10.32 -12.26 15.23
CA PRO A 148 -10.39 -10.97 15.91
C PRO A 148 -9.81 -9.85 15.04
N LEU A 149 -10.44 -8.67 15.07
CA LEU A 149 -9.85 -7.41 14.62
C LEU A 149 -9.13 -6.72 15.78
N ALA A 150 -8.21 -7.42 16.44
CA ALA A 150 -7.53 -6.92 17.62
C ALA A 150 -6.82 -5.57 17.38
N ARG A 151 -6.81 -4.71 18.41
CA ARG A 151 -5.98 -3.50 18.39
C ARG A 151 -4.51 -3.91 18.38
N PRO A 152 -3.72 -3.49 17.38
CA PRO A 152 -2.35 -3.99 17.24
C PRO A 152 -1.43 -3.35 18.28
N ALA A 153 -0.87 -4.16 19.19
CA ALA A 153 0.16 -3.73 20.13
C ALA A 153 1.54 -3.59 19.46
N VAL A 154 1.79 -4.36 18.39
CA VAL A 154 3.00 -4.34 17.56
C VAL A 154 2.59 -4.45 16.10
N TRP A 155 3.26 -3.75 15.20
CA TRP A 155 2.96 -3.81 13.77
C TRP A 155 4.18 -3.54 12.88
N LEU A 156 4.08 -3.99 11.62
CA LEU A 156 4.97 -3.60 10.54
C LEU A 156 4.67 -2.15 10.17
N GLN A 157 5.61 -1.27 10.51
CA GLN A 157 5.49 0.15 10.21
C GLN A 157 5.84 0.43 8.76
N ASP A 158 6.93 -0.18 8.27
CA ASP A 158 7.40 -0.01 6.90
C ASP A 158 8.16 -1.26 6.44
N VAL A 159 8.01 -1.61 5.17
CA VAL A 159 8.72 -2.71 4.52
C VAL A 159 9.20 -2.21 3.18
N THR A 160 10.52 -2.08 3.04
CA THR A 160 11.17 -1.50 1.87
C THR A 160 12.04 -2.55 1.20
N PHE A 161 11.85 -2.73 -0.10
CA PHE A 161 12.67 -3.62 -0.92
C PHE A 161 13.71 -2.79 -1.66
N LEU A 162 14.99 -3.13 -1.52
CA LEU A 162 16.11 -2.43 -2.15
C LEU A 162 16.85 -3.38 -3.10
N ALA A 163 17.42 -2.81 -4.15
CA ALA A 163 18.41 -3.47 -4.98
C ALA A 163 19.77 -2.86 -4.65
N VAL A 164 20.69 -3.66 -4.13
CA VAL A 164 22.04 -3.23 -3.75
C VAL A 164 23.13 -4.05 -4.44
N ASP A 165 24.29 -3.47 -4.63
CA ASP A 165 25.51 -4.18 -5.02
C ASP A 165 26.21 -4.83 -3.82
N ASP A 166 27.32 -5.51 -4.08
CA ASP A 166 28.09 -6.21 -3.04
C ASP A 166 28.72 -5.25 -2.02
N SER A 167 28.82 -3.95 -2.35
CA SER A 167 29.24 -2.88 -1.44
C SER A 167 28.09 -2.28 -0.61
N GLY A 168 26.85 -2.71 -0.88
CA GLY A 168 25.64 -2.19 -0.25
C GLY A 168 25.09 -0.92 -0.88
N ARG A 169 25.64 -0.46 -2.02
CA ARG A 169 25.13 0.72 -2.75
C ARG A 169 23.92 0.36 -3.58
N LEU A 170 22.96 1.28 -3.70
CA LEU A 170 21.78 1.09 -4.53
C LEU A 170 22.18 0.83 -5.98
N LYS A 171 21.50 -0.12 -6.64
CA LYS A 171 21.57 -0.42 -8.07
C LYS A 171 20.41 0.27 -8.77
N PRO A 172 20.60 1.46 -9.38
CA PRO A 172 19.55 2.11 -10.14
C PRO A 172 19.08 1.20 -11.27
N SER A 173 17.80 1.29 -11.61
CA SER A 173 17.22 0.55 -12.73
C SER A 173 17.19 -0.98 -12.60
N SER A 174 17.48 -1.54 -11.42
CA SER A 174 17.24 -2.96 -11.17
C SER A 174 15.76 -3.30 -11.25
N VAL A 175 15.44 -4.44 -11.87
CA VAL A 175 14.08 -5.00 -11.89
C VAL A 175 13.81 -5.92 -10.70
N THR A 176 14.86 -6.47 -10.07
CA THR A 176 14.79 -7.32 -8.89
C THR A 176 15.32 -6.61 -7.66
N ALA A 177 14.75 -6.91 -6.50
CA ALA A 177 15.29 -6.50 -5.21
C ALA A 177 16.16 -7.60 -4.64
N ASN A 178 17.13 -7.28 -3.78
CA ASN A 178 17.94 -8.30 -3.09
C ASN A 178 18.14 -8.05 -1.61
N GLN A 179 17.58 -6.97 -1.10
CA GLN A 179 17.58 -6.60 0.31
C GLN A 179 16.19 -6.15 0.73
N ILE A 180 15.83 -6.45 1.97
CA ILE A 180 14.62 -5.96 2.62
C ILE A 180 15.02 -5.19 3.88
N VAL A 181 14.37 -4.05 4.09
CA VAL A 181 14.48 -3.23 5.30
C VAL A 181 13.10 -3.17 5.95
N VAL A 182 13.00 -3.69 7.17
CA VAL A 182 11.75 -3.74 7.91
C VAL A 182 11.84 -2.85 9.13
N HIS A 183 10.86 -1.97 9.30
CA HIS A 183 10.67 -1.19 10.51
C HIS A 183 9.44 -1.67 11.25
N LEU A 184 9.59 -1.86 12.55
CA LEU A 184 8.57 -2.30 13.49
C LEU A 184 8.26 -1.17 14.46
N ARG A 185 6.99 -1.07 14.85
CA ARG A 185 6.53 -0.17 15.89
C ARG A 185 5.72 -0.94 16.90
N ARG A 186 5.74 -0.42 18.12
CA ARG A 186 5.10 -1.03 19.27
C ARG A 186 4.46 0.07 20.12
N GLU A 187 3.28 -0.20 20.67
CA GLU A 187 2.64 0.69 21.61
C GLU A 187 3.49 0.88 22.87
N ALA A 188 3.63 2.12 23.31
CA ALA A 188 4.46 2.46 24.46
C ALA A 188 3.98 1.81 25.78
N ALA A 189 2.69 1.49 25.87
CA ALA A 189 2.09 0.84 27.04
C ALA A 189 2.31 -0.68 27.10
N ALA A 190 2.80 -1.30 26.03
CA ALA A 190 3.02 -2.74 26.00
C ALA A 190 4.26 -3.09 26.85
N THR A 191 4.10 -3.95 27.86
CA THR A 191 5.17 -4.29 28.83
C THR A 191 5.91 -5.60 28.53
N THR A 192 5.32 -6.52 27.77
CA THR A 192 5.92 -7.86 27.50
C THR A 192 7.13 -7.78 26.56
N PRO A 193 8.36 -8.12 26.96
CA PRO A 193 9.50 -8.05 26.04
C PRO A 193 9.30 -8.97 24.83
N CYS A 194 9.68 -8.46 23.66
CA CYS A 194 9.42 -9.07 22.37
C CYS A 194 10.69 -8.99 21.51
N ARG A 195 11.08 -10.11 20.89
CA ARG A 195 12.31 -10.21 20.09
C ARG A 195 12.00 -10.64 18.67
N ILE A 196 12.73 -10.10 17.70
CA ILE A 196 12.61 -10.51 16.30
C ILE A 196 13.23 -11.90 16.16
N ALA A 197 12.44 -12.88 15.72
CA ALA A 197 12.83 -14.29 15.64
C ALA A 197 13.16 -14.73 14.21
N ALA A 198 12.37 -14.31 13.23
CA ALA A 198 12.58 -14.66 11.82
C ALA A 198 11.87 -13.72 10.86
N LEU A 199 12.33 -13.70 9.62
CA LEU A 199 11.61 -13.22 8.45
C LEU A 199 11.26 -14.42 7.56
N ARG A 200 10.00 -14.50 7.13
CA ARG A 200 9.55 -15.46 6.12
C ARG A 200 8.98 -14.71 4.92
N LEU A 201 9.44 -15.10 3.74
CA LEU A 201 8.98 -14.57 2.47
C LEU A 201 8.14 -15.63 1.77
N TRP A 202 6.90 -15.26 1.49
CA TRP A 202 5.97 -16.10 0.75
C TRP A 202 5.71 -15.47 -0.61
N LEU A 203 5.95 -16.25 -1.67
CA LEU A 203 5.87 -15.77 -3.04
C LEU A 203 4.83 -16.57 -3.82
N PRO A 204 4.19 -15.96 -4.83
CA PRO A 204 3.40 -16.68 -5.80
C PRO A 204 4.20 -17.79 -6.46
N VAL A 205 3.56 -18.94 -6.63
CA VAL A 205 4.09 -20.06 -7.40
C VAL A 205 4.33 -19.58 -8.83
N ASP A 206 5.48 -19.93 -9.40
CA ASP A 206 5.83 -19.50 -10.76
C ASP A 206 4.83 -20.06 -11.77
N GLY A 207 4.30 -19.17 -12.63
CA GLY A 207 3.22 -19.50 -13.58
C GLY A 207 1.83 -19.71 -12.94
N GLY A 208 1.71 -19.59 -11.61
CA GLY A 208 0.45 -19.70 -10.88
C GLY A 208 -0.25 -18.37 -10.64
N SER A 209 -1.40 -18.42 -9.94
CA SER A 209 -2.12 -17.22 -9.52
C SER A 209 -1.26 -16.36 -8.59
N GLN A 210 -1.30 -15.04 -8.79
CA GLN A 210 -0.63 -14.05 -7.92
C GLN A 210 -1.28 -13.93 -6.53
N ARG A 211 -2.30 -14.76 -6.24
CA ARG A 211 -3.09 -14.79 -5.00
C ARG A 211 -2.75 -15.99 -4.10
N VAL A 212 -1.88 -16.89 -4.56
CA VAL A 212 -1.51 -18.14 -3.88
C VAL A 212 -0.04 -18.08 -3.52
N PHE A 213 0.27 -18.01 -2.23
CA PHE A 213 1.63 -17.80 -1.74
C PHE A 213 2.20 -19.08 -1.13
N GLN A 214 3.37 -19.49 -1.60
CA GLN A 214 4.15 -20.58 -1.03
C GLN A 214 5.35 -20.01 -0.28
N LEU A 215 5.74 -20.65 0.83
CA LEU A 215 6.94 -20.28 1.57
C LEU A 215 8.15 -20.44 0.65
N SER A 216 8.78 -19.33 0.30
CA SER A 216 9.94 -19.30 -0.58
C SER A 216 11.24 -19.25 0.21
N ARG A 217 11.26 -18.49 1.32
CA ARG A 217 12.46 -18.32 2.14
C ARG A 217 12.13 -18.08 3.59
N THR A 218 12.97 -18.62 4.48
CA THR A 218 13.01 -18.27 5.90
C THR A 218 14.42 -17.76 6.21
N LEU A 219 14.51 -16.61 6.86
CA LEU A 219 15.75 -16.04 7.41
C LEU A 219 15.59 -16.00 8.93
N SER A 220 16.45 -16.72 9.62
CA SER A 220 16.51 -16.75 11.09
C SER A 220 17.04 -15.43 11.65
N ALA A 221 16.83 -15.16 12.94
CA ALA A 221 17.37 -13.97 13.61
C ALA A 221 18.89 -13.77 13.41
N ALA A 222 19.67 -14.84 13.24
CA ALA A 222 21.12 -14.78 13.00
C ALA A 222 21.48 -14.19 11.61
N GLU A 223 20.55 -14.27 10.65
CA GLU A 223 20.70 -13.74 9.29
C GLU A 223 20.18 -12.31 9.16
N LEU A 224 19.63 -11.75 10.25
CA LEU A 224 19.06 -10.40 10.28
C LEU A 224 20.04 -9.43 10.94
N ARG A 225 20.28 -8.30 10.28
CA ARG A 225 20.98 -7.16 10.90
C ARG A 225 19.97 -6.29 11.65
N LEU A 226 19.82 -6.55 12.95
CA LEU A 226 18.83 -5.90 13.83
C LEU A 226 19.22 -4.46 14.19
N PHE A 227 18.22 -3.60 14.34
CA PHE A 227 18.37 -2.26 14.92
C PHE A 227 17.20 -1.95 15.88
N PRO A 228 17.46 -1.59 17.16
CA PRO A 228 18.77 -1.56 17.80
C PRO A 228 19.40 -2.97 17.92
N GLN A 229 20.73 -3.04 18.04
CA GLN A 229 21.50 -4.30 17.97
C GLN A 229 21.08 -5.37 19.00
N ALA A 230 20.47 -4.96 20.12
CA ALA A 230 20.01 -5.89 21.17
C ALA A 230 18.87 -6.82 20.72
N GLY A 231 18.24 -6.57 19.57
CA GLY A 231 17.17 -7.40 19.00
C GLY A 231 15.84 -7.40 19.77
N GLU A 232 15.83 -6.79 20.96
CA GLU A 232 14.63 -6.51 21.73
C GLU A 232 13.91 -5.29 21.18
N LEU A 233 12.64 -5.47 20.87
CA LEU A 233 11.79 -4.42 20.34
C LEU A 233 11.29 -3.52 21.48
N GLN A 234 11.85 -2.32 21.55
CA GLN A 234 11.35 -1.20 22.37
C GLN A 234 10.10 -0.57 21.70
N SER A 235 9.93 0.76 21.74
CA SER A 235 8.85 1.45 21.01
C SER A 235 9.00 1.39 19.48
N SER A 236 10.23 1.17 19.01
CA SER A 236 10.57 1.02 17.61
C SER A 236 11.82 0.17 17.46
N GLY A 237 11.92 -0.50 16.32
CA GLY A 237 13.09 -1.27 15.93
C GLY A 237 12.89 -1.82 14.54
N GLY A 238 13.68 -2.81 14.15
CA GLY A 238 13.62 -3.37 12.82
C GLY A 238 14.87 -4.17 12.48
N PHE A 239 15.00 -4.48 11.20
CA PHE A 239 16.14 -5.21 10.69
C PHE A 239 16.36 -4.97 9.20
N ILE A 240 17.56 -5.31 8.76
CA ILE A 240 17.94 -5.40 7.34
C ILE A 240 18.30 -6.86 7.07
N ALA A 241 17.79 -7.42 5.97
CA ALA A 241 18.10 -8.79 5.59
C ALA A 241 18.47 -8.87 4.10
N ALA A 242 19.53 -9.62 3.80
CA ALA A 242 19.87 -10.00 2.43
C ALA A 242 19.00 -11.20 2.02
N CYS A 243 18.24 -11.04 0.95
CA CYS A 243 17.20 -12.01 0.57
C CYS A 243 17.53 -12.77 -0.73
N GLY A 244 18.70 -12.53 -1.33
CA GLY A 244 18.96 -12.93 -2.72
C GLY A 244 17.98 -12.23 -3.68
N GLU A 245 18.06 -12.52 -4.98
CA GLU A 245 17.18 -11.87 -5.95
C GLU A 245 15.70 -12.23 -5.72
N LEU A 246 14.88 -11.19 -5.56
CA LEU A 246 13.45 -11.24 -5.39
C LEU A 246 12.77 -10.68 -6.64
N PRO A 247 11.86 -11.44 -7.29
CA PRO A 247 11.17 -10.96 -8.48
C PRO A 247 10.20 -9.84 -8.14
N ARG A 248 9.96 -8.93 -9.09
CA ARG A 248 8.95 -7.87 -8.99
C ARG A 248 7.54 -8.48 -9.10
N LYS A 249 7.00 -9.05 -8.02
CA LYS A 249 5.67 -9.68 -7.94
C LYS A 249 4.99 -9.44 -6.60
N ASN A 250 3.73 -9.86 -6.46
CA ASN A 250 3.05 -9.84 -5.16
C ASN A 250 3.80 -10.75 -4.17
N CYS A 251 3.74 -10.46 -2.88
CA CYS A 251 4.37 -11.25 -1.83
C CYS A 251 3.63 -11.11 -0.50
N LEU A 252 3.81 -12.09 0.39
CA LEU A 252 3.55 -11.92 1.81
C LEU A 252 4.86 -11.90 2.57
N VAL A 253 4.98 -10.89 3.42
CA VAL A 253 6.05 -10.76 4.40
C VAL A 253 5.48 -11.17 5.75
N GLU A 254 6.09 -12.18 6.36
CA GLU A 254 5.80 -12.60 7.73
C GLU A 254 7.04 -12.32 8.60
N VAL A 255 6.87 -11.49 9.62
CA VAL A 255 7.88 -11.29 10.66
C VAL A 255 7.43 -12.03 11.91
N GLN A 256 8.23 -12.99 12.33
CA GLN A 256 7.97 -13.76 13.54
C GLN A 256 8.65 -13.09 14.73
N LEU A 257 7.89 -12.95 15.80
CA LEU A 257 8.29 -12.31 17.03
C LEU A 257 8.19 -13.33 18.17
N ALA A 258 9.29 -13.53 18.90
CA ALA A 258 9.32 -14.37 20.09
C ALA A 258 8.94 -13.53 21.32
N GLU A 259 7.93 -13.98 22.04
CA GLU A 259 7.51 -13.42 23.31
C GLU A 259 8.25 -14.08 24.48
N SER A 260 8.44 -13.33 25.56
CA SER A 260 9.14 -13.82 26.77
C SER A 260 8.48 -15.05 27.41
N ALA A 261 7.17 -15.25 27.19
CA ALA A 261 6.41 -16.40 27.66
C ALA A 261 6.56 -17.66 26.78
N GLY A 262 7.43 -17.64 25.77
CA GLY A 262 7.65 -18.75 24.83
C GLY A 262 6.67 -18.79 23.65
N GLY A 263 5.76 -17.81 23.56
CA GLY A 263 4.85 -17.65 22.42
C GLY A 263 5.55 -17.09 21.17
N LEU A 264 5.02 -17.43 19.99
CA LEU A 264 5.43 -16.86 18.72
C LEU A 264 4.26 -16.07 18.12
N GLN A 265 4.47 -14.79 17.86
CA GLN A 265 3.53 -13.92 17.17
C GLN A 265 4.00 -13.70 15.73
N SER A 266 3.11 -13.79 14.75
CA SER A 266 3.40 -13.46 13.35
C SER A 266 2.76 -12.13 12.97
N LEU A 267 3.57 -11.21 12.43
CA LEU A 267 3.11 -9.98 11.80
C LEU A 267 3.13 -10.15 10.28
N TRP A 268 2.03 -9.84 9.62
CA TRP A 268 1.85 -10.08 8.19
C TRP A 268 1.70 -8.77 7.40
N ALA A 269 2.21 -8.76 6.16
CA ALA A 269 1.91 -7.72 5.17
C ALA A 269 1.88 -8.31 3.76
N SER A 270 0.81 -7.98 3.02
CA SER A 270 0.67 -8.24 1.59
C SER A 270 1.12 -7.03 0.78
N LEU A 271 2.14 -7.22 -0.05
CA LEU A 271 2.85 -6.15 -0.76
C LEU A 271 3.22 -6.60 -2.17
N LYS A 272 3.52 -5.62 -3.04
CA LYS A 272 4.19 -5.87 -4.31
C LYS A 272 5.66 -5.52 -4.17
N ILE A 273 6.54 -6.44 -4.56
CA ILE A 273 7.99 -6.23 -4.52
C ILE A 273 8.35 -5.26 -5.65
N ARG A 274 9.09 -4.19 -5.31
CA ARG A 274 9.80 -3.32 -6.27
C ARG A 274 11.03 -2.73 -5.60
N PRO A 275 12.18 -2.70 -6.28
CA PRO A 275 13.32 -1.91 -5.82
C PRO A 275 12.93 -0.45 -5.66
N GLU A 276 12.82 -0.02 -4.40
CA GLU A 276 12.53 1.37 -4.08
C GLU A 276 13.74 2.25 -4.41
N SER A 277 13.45 3.38 -5.03
CA SER A 277 14.36 4.50 -5.24
C SER A 277 13.55 5.76 -5.03
N PHE A 278 14.17 6.80 -4.45
CA PHE A 278 13.47 8.05 -4.21
C PHE A 278 13.28 8.79 -5.53
N ASP A 279 12.03 8.93 -5.99
CA ASP A 279 11.71 9.66 -7.21
C ASP A 279 11.26 11.09 -6.90
N ILE A 280 11.73 12.03 -7.72
CA ILE A 280 11.34 13.43 -7.67
C ILE A 280 10.63 13.76 -8.98
N SER A 281 9.31 13.92 -8.90
CA SER A 281 8.46 14.23 -10.05
C SER A 281 8.29 15.72 -10.24
N GLY A 282 8.26 16.17 -11.50
CA GLY A 282 7.85 17.53 -11.86
C GLY A 282 6.33 17.67 -12.03
N GLY A 283 5.56 16.62 -11.75
CA GLY A 283 4.12 16.56 -12.00
C GLY A 283 3.82 16.63 -13.50
N TRP A 284 2.89 17.50 -13.89
CA TRP A 284 2.56 17.76 -15.30
C TRP A 284 3.66 18.57 -16.00
N ILE A 285 4.72 17.86 -16.42
CA ILE A 285 5.83 18.42 -17.20
C ILE A 285 5.57 18.41 -18.71
N GLN A 286 4.57 17.66 -19.16
CA GLN A 286 4.12 17.65 -20.54
C GLN A 286 3.12 18.80 -20.73
N GLY A 287 3.55 19.85 -21.44
CA GLY A 287 2.70 20.95 -21.89
C GLY A 287 2.71 21.02 -23.42
N ASP A 288 1.69 21.65 -24.01
CA ASP A 288 1.67 21.93 -25.44
C ASP A 288 2.33 23.28 -25.73
N ILE A 289 3.21 23.31 -26.73
CA ILE A 289 3.81 24.51 -27.31
C ILE A 289 3.65 24.39 -28.83
N ASN A 290 2.70 25.14 -29.40
CA ASN A 290 2.40 25.16 -30.83
C ASN A 290 2.12 23.76 -31.42
N GLY A 291 1.34 22.95 -30.73
CA GLY A 291 0.98 21.60 -31.18
C GLY A 291 2.07 20.55 -30.99
N ARG A 292 3.13 20.86 -30.22
CA ARG A 292 4.21 19.93 -29.86
C ARG A 292 4.40 19.90 -28.37
N SER A 293 4.80 18.74 -27.84
CA SER A 293 5.13 18.60 -26.43
C SER A 293 6.34 19.47 -26.06
N ALA A 294 6.25 20.22 -24.96
CA ALA A 294 7.36 20.97 -24.38
C ALA A 294 8.57 20.08 -24.09
N LEU A 295 8.36 18.78 -23.85
CA LEU A 295 9.44 17.80 -23.67
C LEU A 295 10.23 17.52 -24.94
N THR A 296 9.88 18.09 -26.08
CA THR A 296 10.73 18.11 -27.29
C THR A 296 11.77 19.23 -27.27
N ILE A 297 11.64 20.21 -26.37
CA ILE A 297 12.57 21.34 -26.19
C ILE A 297 13.75 20.93 -25.29
N ASP A 298 14.98 21.08 -25.78
CA ASP A 298 16.18 20.60 -25.09
C ASP A 298 16.52 21.38 -23.82
N GLU A 299 16.40 22.70 -23.87
CA GLU A 299 16.67 23.60 -22.75
C GLU A 299 15.74 23.30 -21.57
N TYR A 300 14.47 23.00 -21.85
CA TYR A 300 13.49 22.66 -20.83
C TYR A 300 13.82 21.32 -20.17
N ARG A 301 14.09 20.26 -20.95
CA ARG A 301 14.50 18.96 -20.39
C ARG A 301 15.78 19.08 -19.56
N ARG A 302 16.79 19.80 -20.05
CA ARG A 302 18.04 20.05 -19.32
C ARG A 302 17.81 20.85 -18.03
N THR A 303 16.86 21.78 -18.03
CA THR A 303 16.46 22.53 -16.83
C THR A 303 15.85 21.59 -15.80
N LEU A 304 14.90 20.75 -16.18
CA LEU A 304 14.30 19.74 -15.29
C LEU A 304 15.35 18.76 -14.73
N ALA A 305 16.26 18.26 -15.59
CA ALA A 305 17.34 17.37 -15.17
C ALA A 305 18.32 18.06 -14.19
N ARG A 306 18.65 19.34 -14.43
CA ARG A 306 19.46 20.17 -13.50
C ARG A 306 18.78 20.36 -12.15
N MET A 307 17.45 20.39 -12.14
CA MET A 307 16.63 20.42 -10.92
C MET A 307 16.50 19.03 -10.26
N HIS A 308 17.19 18.00 -10.75
CA HIS A 308 17.13 16.61 -10.27
C HIS A 308 15.73 15.94 -10.40
N ILE A 309 14.91 16.43 -11.32
CA ILE A 309 13.62 15.82 -11.66
C ILE A 309 13.90 14.55 -12.50
N ASN A 310 13.33 13.43 -12.10
CA ASN A 310 13.51 12.14 -12.75
C ASN A 310 12.19 11.41 -13.08
N ALA A 311 11.04 12.02 -12.78
CA ALA A 311 9.72 11.49 -13.08
C ALA A 311 8.75 12.60 -13.53
N GLY A 312 7.68 12.23 -14.22
CA GLY A 312 6.63 13.16 -14.61
C GLY A 312 5.35 12.45 -15.05
N MET A 313 4.24 13.18 -15.01
CA MET A 313 2.93 12.73 -15.50
C MET A 313 2.93 12.58 -17.02
N ILE A 314 3.58 11.52 -17.51
CA ILE A 314 3.81 11.22 -18.93
C ILE A 314 3.63 9.74 -19.21
N GLU A 315 3.17 9.44 -20.43
CA GLU A 315 3.20 8.11 -21.01
C GLU A 315 4.15 8.11 -22.21
N GLU A 316 3.62 8.21 -23.42
CA GLU A 316 4.39 8.33 -24.66
C GLU A 316 4.33 9.75 -25.20
N VAL A 317 5.49 10.27 -25.55
CA VAL A 317 5.69 11.62 -26.05
C VAL A 317 6.49 11.50 -27.34
N SER A 318 5.81 11.71 -28.47
CA SER A 318 6.46 11.63 -29.78
C SER A 318 7.58 12.66 -29.91
N GLY A 319 8.70 12.22 -30.48
CA GLY A 319 9.95 12.97 -30.57
C GLY A 319 10.76 13.01 -29.27
N PHE A 320 10.36 12.26 -28.24
CA PHE A 320 11.09 12.16 -26.97
C PHE A 320 11.17 10.72 -26.43
N THR A 321 10.06 10.10 -26.01
CA THR A 321 10.10 8.75 -25.42
C THR A 321 10.30 7.65 -26.48
N ASP A 322 9.95 7.95 -27.73
CA ASP A 322 10.18 7.14 -28.93
C ASP A 322 11.59 7.35 -29.54
N ASN A 323 12.41 8.23 -28.96
CA ASN A 323 13.80 8.45 -29.35
C ASN A 323 14.75 7.95 -28.23
N PRO A 324 15.32 6.74 -28.35
CA PRO A 324 16.12 6.12 -27.29
C PRO A 324 17.35 6.95 -26.88
N GLU A 325 18.06 7.53 -27.84
CA GLU A 325 19.25 8.35 -27.56
C GLU A 325 18.89 9.60 -26.77
N LEU A 326 17.78 10.25 -27.14
CA LEU A 326 17.32 11.44 -26.45
C LEU A 326 16.80 11.13 -25.04
N TYR A 327 16.03 10.05 -24.92
CA TYR A 327 15.49 9.62 -23.64
C TYR A 327 16.59 9.24 -22.64
N GLN A 328 17.63 8.52 -23.09
CA GLN A 328 18.77 8.15 -22.24
C GLN A 328 19.53 9.35 -21.67
N ARG A 329 19.58 10.49 -22.38
CA ARG A 329 20.28 11.71 -21.92
C ARG A 329 19.56 12.43 -20.79
N THR A 330 18.22 12.40 -20.79
CA THR A 330 17.38 13.05 -19.76
C THR A 330 16.16 12.18 -19.48
N PRO A 331 16.32 11.04 -18.79
CA PRO A 331 15.23 10.09 -18.60
C PRO A 331 14.23 10.62 -17.56
N PHE A 332 12.95 10.68 -17.95
CA PHE A 332 11.85 10.90 -17.02
C PHE A 332 11.02 9.63 -16.93
N LYS A 333 10.93 9.06 -15.73
CA LYS A 333 10.07 7.91 -15.45
C LYS A 333 8.61 8.27 -15.73
N ARG A 334 7.90 7.32 -16.35
CA ARG A 334 6.48 7.42 -16.69
C ARG A 334 5.62 7.29 -15.44
N PHE A 335 4.61 8.14 -15.35
CA PHE A 335 3.63 8.18 -14.27
C PHE A 335 2.27 8.49 -14.91
N ASN A 336 1.54 7.47 -15.36
CA ASN A 336 0.29 7.63 -16.12
C ASN A 336 -0.50 6.30 -16.12
N ARG A 337 -1.53 6.16 -16.96
CA ARG A 337 -2.36 4.97 -17.07
C ARG A 337 -1.59 3.70 -17.41
N LEU A 338 -0.72 3.74 -18.43
CA LEU A 338 0.11 2.59 -18.84
C LEU A 338 -0.70 1.29 -19.10
N GLY A 339 -1.86 1.42 -19.76
CA GLY A 339 -2.85 0.33 -19.87
C GLY A 339 -2.47 -0.81 -20.81
N ASP A 340 -1.46 -0.62 -21.67
CA ASP A 340 -0.91 -1.68 -22.52
C ASP A 340 0.11 -2.52 -21.72
N LEU A 341 -0.38 -3.47 -20.93
CA LEU A 341 0.48 -4.28 -20.05
C LEU A 341 1.49 -5.13 -20.84
N ALA A 342 1.14 -5.60 -22.04
CA ALA A 342 2.07 -6.35 -22.89
C ALA A 342 3.28 -5.50 -23.33
N ARG A 343 3.08 -4.19 -23.42
CA ARG A 343 4.15 -3.23 -23.63
C ARG A 343 4.91 -2.91 -22.35
N TYR A 344 4.22 -2.43 -21.33
CA TYR A 344 4.86 -1.78 -20.17
C TYR A 344 5.37 -2.75 -19.11
N ASP A 345 4.80 -3.95 -19.02
CA ASP A 345 5.22 -4.96 -18.06
C ASP A 345 6.37 -5.83 -18.61
N ARG A 346 7.46 -5.18 -19.01
CA ARG A 346 8.67 -5.81 -19.55
C ARG A 346 9.93 -5.30 -18.87
N ASP A 347 10.96 -6.13 -18.79
CA ASP A 347 12.18 -5.84 -18.03
C ASP A 347 12.85 -4.55 -18.50
N GLU A 348 12.77 -4.22 -19.78
CA GLU A 348 13.38 -3.01 -20.34
C GLU A 348 12.60 -1.74 -19.96
N LEU A 349 11.28 -1.81 -19.76
CA LEU A 349 10.44 -0.64 -19.45
C LEU A 349 10.20 -0.46 -17.96
N LEU A 350 10.22 -1.51 -17.16
CA LEU A 350 9.96 -1.45 -15.71
C LEU A 350 10.83 -0.43 -14.95
N PRO A 351 12.14 -0.25 -15.26
CA PRO A 351 12.98 0.78 -14.65
C PRO A 351 12.56 2.22 -14.99
N THR A 352 11.87 2.39 -16.11
CA THR A 352 11.42 3.68 -16.65
C THR A 352 10.03 4.06 -16.17
N ILE A 353 9.44 3.30 -15.24
CA ILE A 353 8.08 3.51 -14.73
C ILE A 353 8.16 3.82 -13.25
N HIS A 354 7.55 4.94 -12.87
CA HIS A 354 7.38 5.32 -11.48
C HIS A 354 6.19 4.58 -10.87
N ALA A 355 4.99 4.81 -11.42
CA ALA A 355 3.74 4.17 -11.01
C ALA A 355 2.64 4.32 -12.08
N VAL A 356 1.55 3.58 -11.91
CA VAL A 356 0.29 3.70 -12.64
C VAL A 356 -0.60 4.69 -11.90
N GLU A 357 -0.95 5.79 -12.54
CA GLU A 357 -1.84 6.83 -12.00
C GLU A 357 -2.68 7.42 -13.12
N PHE A 358 -4.01 7.30 -13.00
CA PHE A 358 -4.95 7.79 -14.00
C PHE A 358 -6.33 8.09 -13.42
N ILE A 359 -6.54 7.79 -12.14
CA ILE A 359 -7.80 8.01 -11.44
C ILE A 359 -7.84 9.45 -10.95
N GLY A 360 -6.67 10.02 -10.61
CA GLY A 360 -6.57 11.37 -10.08
C GLY A 360 -7.12 11.41 -8.66
N GLU A 361 -7.97 12.40 -8.37
CA GLU A 361 -8.53 12.64 -7.04
C GLU A 361 -9.96 12.06 -6.92
N PRO A 362 -10.15 10.76 -6.59
CA PRO A 362 -11.47 10.11 -6.58
C PRO A 362 -12.42 10.74 -5.55
N GLN A 363 -11.91 11.50 -4.58
CA GLN A 363 -12.72 12.21 -3.60
C GLN A 363 -13.53 13.37 -4.21
N TYR A 364 -13.13 13.89 -5.37
CA TYR A 364 -13.84 14.95 -6.09
C TYR A 364 -14.42 14.51 -7.43
N GLY A 365 -13.72 13.63 -8.16
CA GLY A 365 -14.20 12.99 -9.40
C GLY A 365 -14.89 13.92 -10.40
N GLY A 366 -14.37 15.14 -10.61
CA GLY A 366 -14.96 16.12 -11.53
C GLY A 366 -16.36 16.62 -11.14
N GLY A 367 -16.77 16.45 -9.89
CA GLY A 367 -18.07 16.85 -9.34
C GLY A 367 -18.80 15.73 -8.60
N ARG A 368 -18.43 14.45 -8.81
CA ARG A 368 -18.98 13.31 -8.08
C ARG A 368 -17.85 12.41 -7.55
N PRO A 369 -17.76 12.16 -6.23
CA PRO A 369 -16.78 11.23 -5.70
C PRO A 369 -16.93 9.83 -6.30
N VAL A 370 -15.80 9.20 -6.64
CA VAL A 370 -15.71 7.81 -7.11
C VAL A 370 -15.67 6.89 -5.87
N PRO A 371 -16.64 5.97 -5.71
CA PRO A 371 -16.66 5.01 -4.61
C PRO A 371 -15.37 4.18 -4.51
N PRO A 372 -14.88 3.84 -3.30
CA PRO A 372 -13.65 3.06 -3.14
C PRO A 372 -13.66 1.69 -3.85
N GLN A 373 -14.80 0.97 -3.87
CA GLN A 373 -14.91 -0.29 -4.63
C GLN A 373 -14.78 -0.07 -6.15
N GLU A 374 -15.19 1.08 -6.70
CA GLU A 374 -14.98 1.41 -8.11
C GLU A 374 -13.50 1.71 -8.39
N VAL A 375 -12.82 2.42 -7.49
CA VAL A 375 -11.35 2.60 -7.56
C VAL A 375 -10.63 1.26 -7.54
N HIS A 376 -11.02 0.33 -6.65
CA HIS A 376 -10.48 -1.04 -6.64
C HIS A 376 -10.65 -1.73 -8.01
N LYS A 377 -11.85 -1.67 -8.60
CA LYS A 377 -12.13 -2.27 -9.92
C LYS A 377 -11.27 -1.67 -11.03
N LEU A 378 -11.04 -0.36 -11.00
CA LEU A 378 -10.18 0.32 -11.98
C LEU A 378 -8.71 -0.11 -11.87
N LEU A 379 -8.23 -0.41 -10.66
CA LEU A 379 -6.85 -0.85 -10.42
C LEU A 379 -6.65 -2.36 -10.59
N ALA A 380 -7.73 -3.16 -10.55
CA ALA A 380 -7.67 -4.62 -10.63
C ALA A 380 -6.83 -5.16 -11.80
N PRO A 381 -6.86 -4.60 -13.04
CA PRO A 381 -6.02 -5.06 -14.15
C PRO A 381 -4.52 -5.02 -13.86
N TYR A 382 -4.05 -4.09 -13.02
CA TYR A 382 -2.62 -3.93 -12.72
C TYR A 382 -2.16 -4.83 -11.58
N ARG A 383 -3.08 -5.49 -10.87
CA ARG A 383 -2.74 -6.27 -9.67
C ARG A 383 -1.77 -7.41 -9.99
N ASP A 384 -2.03 -8.13 -11.08
CA ASP A 384 -1.23 -9.27 -11.50
C ASP A 384 -0.05 -8.87 -12.38
N SER A 385 0.00 -7.59 -12.79
CA SER A 385 1.16 -6.99 -13.46
C SER A 385 2.26 -6.62 -12.44
N ARG A 386 3.48 -6.41 -12.93
CA ARG A 386 4.60 -5.91 -12.10
C ARG A 386 4.54 -4.39 -11.90
N LEU A 387 3.62 -3.70 -12.57
CA LEU A 387 3.40 -2.25 -12.41
C LEU A 387 2.83 -1.94 -11.03
N HIS A 388 3.35 -0.88 -10.41
CA HIS A 388 2.86 -0.41 -9.12
C HIS A 388 1.78 0.63 -9.34
N THR A 389 0.71 0.55 -8.58
CA THR A 389 -0.43 1.47 -8.65
C THR A 389 -0.29 2.60 -7.65
N SER A 390 -0.92 3.72 -7.98
CA SER A 390 -1.01 4.91 -7.14
C SER A 390 -2.44 5.46 -7.19
N VAL A 391 -2.81 6.21 -6.15
CA VAL A 391 -4.03 7.03 -6.10
C VAL A 391 -3.68 8.37 -5.46
N THR A 392 -4.09 9.48 -6.08
CA THR A 392 -4.02 10.83 -5.50
C THR A 392 -5.19 11.06 -4.55
N LEU A 393 -4.92 11.41 -3.30
CA LEU A 393 -5.96 11.74 -2.32
C LEU A 393 -5.84 13.20 -1.87
N SER A 394 -6.94 13.87 -1.51
CA SER A 394 -6.93 15.32 -1.28
C SER A 394 -7.59 15.77 0.02
N GLU A 395 -8.51 14.97 0.56
CA GLU A 395 -9.25 15.32 1.77
C GLU A 395 -9.02 14.30 2.90
N GLU A 396 -8.09 14.60 3.83
CA GLU A 396 -7.63 13.65 4.86
C GLU A 396 -8.74 12.98 5.65
N ARG A 397 -9.82 13.73 5.97
CA ARG A 397 -10.95 13.17 6.70
C ARG A 397 -11.67 12.01 6.00
N THR A 398 -11.41 11.72 4.72
CA THR A 398 -11.99 10.55 4.04
C THR A 398 -10.97 9.57 3.48
N TRP A 399 -9.66 9.79 3.67
CA TRP A 399 -8.61 8.88 3.18
C TRP A 399 -8.76 7.46 3.69
N ARG A 400 -9.27 7.30 4.92
CA ARG A 400 -9.53 5.98 5.52
C ARG A 400 -10.38 5.06 4.65
N TYR A 401 -11.29 5.60 3.84
CA TYR A 401 -12.11 4.78 2.96
C TYR A 401 -11.36 4.22 1.74
N TYR A 402 -10.21 4.81 1.39
CA TYR A 402 -9.36 4.40 0.26
C TYR A 402 -8.08 3.69 0.72
N ALA A 403 -7.91 3.50 2.03
CA ALA A 403 -6.74 2.87 2.61
C ALA A 403 -6.50 1.48 2.01
N GLY A 404 -5.28 1.23 1.52
CA GLY A 404 -4.86 -0.05 0.95
C GLY A 404 -5.25 -0.33 -0.50
N LEU A 405 -5.90 0.61 -1.21
CA LEU A 405 -6.32 0.39 -2.59
C LEU A 405 -5.17 0.40 -3.62
N SER A 406 -4.08 1.10 -3.32
CA SER A 406 -2.92 1.20 -4.22
C SER A 406 -1.62 0.83 -3.52
N ASP A 407 -0.61 0.48 -4.32
CA ASP A 407 0.72 0.10 -3.83
C ASP A 407 1.48 1.29 -3.26
N HIS A 408 1.24 2.49 -3.82
CA HIS A 408 1.97 3.72 -3.53
C HIS A 408 1.03 4.94 -3.50
N PRO A 409 0.17 5.07 -2.47
CA PRO A 409 -0.75 6.18 -2.37
C PRO A 409 -0.01 7.48 -2.08
N HIS A 410 -0.56 8.58 -2.55
CA HIS A 410 -0.05 9.91 -2.26
C HIS A 410 -1.20 10.88 -2.03
N TYR A 411 -0.85 12.10 -1.64
CA TYR A 411 -1.85 13.14 -1.49
C TYR A 411 -1.46 14.43 -2.16
N ASP A 412 -2.48 15.11 -2.64
CA ASP A 412 -2.44 16.49 -3.10
C ASP A 412 -3.25 17.35 -2.13
N ALA A 413 -2.54 18.14 -1.32
CA ALA A 413 -3.16 19.08 -0.41
C ALA A 413 -2.31 20.34 -0.31
N TYR A 414 -2.69 21.33 -1.11
CA TYR A 414 -2.00 22.60 -1.15
C TYR A 414 -2.22 23.42 0.12
N ARG A 415 -1.14 24.00 0.64
CA ARG A 415 -1.17 24.77 1.90
C ARG A 415 -0.98 26.26 1.70
N VAL A 416 -0.66 26.70 0.49
CA VAL A 416 -0.30 28.09 0.20
C VAL A 416 -1.11 28.57 -1.00
N ILE A 417 -2.02 29.54 -0.90
CA ILE A 417 -2.64 30.21 -2.08
C ILE A 417 -3.56 29.37 -3.01
N ALA A 418 -3.37 28.05 -3.17
CA ALA A 418 -4.18 27.19 -4.03
C ALA A 418 -5.49 26.74 -3.34
N PRO A 419 -6.53 26.35 -4.11
CA PRO A 419 -7.77 25.86 -3.53
C PRO A 419 -7.51 24.64 -2.63
N ALA A 420 -7.99 24.71 -1.38
CA ALA A 420 -7.82 23.64 -0.42
C ALA A 420 -9.16 23.07 0.04
N ALA A 421 -9.14 21.78 0.37
CA ALA A 421 -10.27 21.05 0.94
C ALA A 421 -10.64 21.53 2.35
N ASP A 422 -9.64 22.04 3.07
CA ASP A 422 -9.68 22.29 4.49
C ASP A 422 -9.96 23.77 4.81
N ALA A 423 -10.46 24.03 6.02
CA ALA A 423 -10.95 25.34 6.43
C ALA A 423 -9.84 26.17 7.08
N TRP A 424 -9.04 26.86 6.25
CA TRP A 424 -7.89 27.65 6.71
C TRP A 424 -8.21 28.63 7.86
N THR A 425 -9.39 29.25 7.83
CA THR A 425 -9.82 30.21 8.85
C THR A 425 -10.10 29.59 10.22
N GLN A 426 -10.21 28.26 10.31
CA GLN A 426 -10.47 27.54 11.56
C GLN A 426 -9.18 27.09 12.27
N TYR A 427 -8.00 27.31 11.68
CA TYR A 427 -6.74 27.09 12.39
C TYR A 427 -6.47 28.25 13.34
N ASP A 428 -6.48 27.97 14.64
CA ASP A 428 -6.06 28.90 15.68
C ASP A 428 -4.62 28.61 16.11
N ARG A 429 -3.66 29.12 15.34
CA ARG A 429 -2.22 28.95 15.58
C ARG A 429 -1.47 30.27 15.74
N TRP A 430 -2.17 31.39 15.64
CA TRP A 430 -1.58 32.74 15.69
C TRP A 430 -2.20 33.60 16.81
N GLY A 431 -2.51 32.97 17.95
CA GLY A 431 -3.05 33.64 19.13
C GLY A 431 -4.40 34.32 18.85
N GLY A 432 -5.35 33.59 18.25
CA GLY A 432 -6.66 34.12 17.85
C GLY A 432 -6.69 34.86 16.52
N LYS A 433 -5.55 35.04 15.84
CA LYS A 433 -5.51 35.67 14.50
C LYS A 433 -5.92 34.67 13.42
N SER A 434 -6.95 35.01 12.65
CA SER A 434 -7.40 34.22 11.50
C SER A 434 -6.53 34.50 10.27
N ILE A 435 -5.92 33.45 9.70
CA ILE A 435 -5.22 33.50 8.42
C ILE A 435 -6.17 33.06 7.30
N ARG A 436 -6.22 33.84 6.21
CA ARG A 436 -7.14 33.63 5.07
C ARG A 436 -6.43 33.28 3.76
N TRP A 437 -5.12 33.08 3.78
CA TRP A 437 -4.31 32.94 2.56
C TRP A 437 -3.45 31.66 2.52
N GLY A 438 -3.46 30.86 3.60
CA GLY A 438 -2.80 29.56 3.67
C GLY A 438 -3.16 28.80 4.95
N ALA A 439 -2.78 27.53 5.00
CA ALA A 439 -2.81 26.68 6.20
C ALA A 439 -1.41 26.61 6.84
N PRO A 440 -1.30 26.25 8.14
CA PRO A 440 -0.01 26.02 8.77
C PRO A 440 0.78 24.92 8.02
N LEU A 441 2.01 25.19 7.60
CA LEU A 441 2.79 24.27 6.78
C LEU A 441 3.15 22.97 7.52
N GLU A 442 3.23 23.02 8.85
CA GLU A 442 3.47 21.86 9.72
C GLU A 442 2.40 20.78 9.56
N THR A 443 1.19 21.16 9.14
CA THR A 443 0.09 20.21 8.88
C THR A 443 0.37 19.28 7.70
N ILE A 444 1.40 19.54 6.89
CA ILE A 444 1.91 18.59 5.87
C ILE A 444 2.50 17.37 6.57
N GLY A 445 3.26 17.58 7.65
CA GLY A 445 3.75 16.48 8.49
C GLY A 445 2.59 15.69 9.09
N ASP A 446 1.50 16.36 9.49
CA ASP A 446 0.28 15.72 9.98
C ASP A 446 -0.39 14.85 8.93
N MET A 447 -0.57 15.39 7.73
CA MET A 447 -1.14 14.68 6.59
C MET A 447 -0.29 13.49 6.18
N THR A 448 1.02 13.68 5.97
CA THR A 448 1.92 12.59 5.59
C THR A 448 1.87 11.45 6.60
N ARG A 449 1.90 11.75 7.91
CA ARG A 449 1.73 10.72 8.95
C ARG A 449 0.36 10.06 8.86
N SER A 450 -0.73 10.83 8.67
CA SER A 450 -2.07 10.26 8.56
C SER A 450 -2.15 9.24 7.41
N LEU A 451 -1.71 9.64 6.21
CA LEU A 451 -1.69 8.76 5.04
C LEU A 451 -0.83 7.51 5.27
N ARG A 452 0.36 7.70 5.83
CA ARG A 452 1.30 6.60 6.11
C ARG A 452 0.70 5.56 7.05
N GLU A 453 0.11 5.97 8.17
CA GLU A 453 -0.45 4.98 9.10
C GLU A 453 -1.71 4.29 8.57
N LEU A 454 -2.52 4.96 7.74
CA LEU A 454 -3.65 4.31 7.06
C LEU A 454 -3.18 3.25 6.06
N ASN A 455 -1.99 3.41 5.48
CA ASN A 455 -1.49 2.57 4.39
C ASN A 455 -0.33 1.64 4.76
N ARG A 456 0.24 1.76 5.96
CA ARG A 456 1.39 0.98 6.46
C ARG A 456 1.26 -0.53 6.17
N PRO A 457 2.32 -1.25 5.83
CA PRO A 457 3.70 -0.79 5.74
C PRO A 457 4.06 -0.25 4.34
N ARG A 458 3.06 0.11 3.51
CA ARG A 458 3.28 0.61 2.15
C ARG A 458 3.94 1.98 2.17
N ALA A 459 4.79 2.20 1.18
CA ALA A 459 5.37 3.50 0.86
C ALA A 459 4.30 4.53 0.49
N VAL A 460 4.53 5.80 0.83
CA VAL A 460 3.66 6.92 0.45
C VAL A 460 4.46 8.04 -0.21
N ALA A 461 3.80 8.85 -1.02
CA ALA A 461 4.38 10.05 -1.62
C ALA A 461 3.59 11.31 -1.29
N TYR A 462 4.20 12.46 -1.58
CA TYR A 462 3.60 13.77 -1.37
C TYR A 462 3.61 14.59 -2.64
N TRP A 463 2.43 15.11 -3.00
CA TRP A 463 2.30 16.13 -4.02
C TRP A 463 2.43 17.52 -3.40
N SER A 464 3.64 18.06 -3.46
CA SER A 464 3.96 19.40 -3.00
C SER A 464 3.44 20.47 -3.94
N GLN A 465 2.99 21.57 -3.36
CA GLN A 465 2.73 22.76 -4.13
C GLN A 465 4.04 23.31 -4.71
N GLY A 466 4.05 23.63 -6.01
CA GLY A 466 5.20 24.09 -6.78
C GLY A 466 4.92 25.36 -7.59
N ALA A 467 5.62 25.52 -8.72
CA ALA A 467 5.68 26.75 -9.52
C ALA A 467 4.45 26.99 -10.42
N HIS A 468 3.21 26.74 -9.99
CA HIS A 468 2.06 26.71 -10.90
C HIS A 468 1.58 28.09 -11.40
N ASP A 469 1.39 28.22 -12.72
CA ASP A 469 0.98 29.48 -13.36
C ASP A 469 -0.49 29.85 -13.23
N GLY A 470 -1.36 28.89 -12.92
CA GLY A 470 -2.82 29.07 -12.88
C GLY A 470 -3.42 29.48 -11.53
N TRP A 471 -2.63 29.57 -10.46
CA TRP A 471 -3.12 29.99 -9.16
C TRP A 471 -3.06 31.52 -9.00
N GLY A 472 -4.09 32.08 -8.35
CA GLY A 472 -4.28 33.52 -8.16
C GLY A 472 -5.45 34.09 -8.97
N GLY A 473 -6.20 35.03 -8.39
CA GLY A 473 -7.29 35.73 -9.09
C GLY A 473 -6.73 36.80 -10.04
N PHE A 474 -7.40 37.02 -11.18
CA PHE A 474 -7.03 38.06 -12.17
C PHE A 474 -6.83 39.45 -11.55
N PHE A 475 -7.55 39.75 -10.47
CA PHE A 475 -7.49 41.02 -9.73
C PHE A 475 -6.69 40.97 -8.42
N SER A 476 -6.04 39.84 -8.11
CA SER A 476 -5.22 39.72 -6.90
C SER A 476 -3.78 40.12 -7.22
N PRO A 477 -3.22 41.18 -6.58
CA PRO A 477 -1.81 41.53 -6.73
C PRO A 477 -0.87 40.54 -6.03
N ARG A 478 -1.42 39.53 -5.34
CA ARG A 478 -0.64 38.53 -4.60
C ARG A 478 -0.07 37.49 -5.54
N ARG A 479 1.18 37.10 -5.27
CA ARG A 479 1.84 35.95 -5.90
C ARG A 479 0.91 34.73 -5.82
N GLY A 480 0.79 34.02 -6.95
CA GLY A 480 -0.07 32.83 -7.08
C GLY A 480 0.60 31.52 -6.67
N SER A 481 1.91 31.52 -6.48
CA SER A 481 2.74 30.34 -6.25
C SER A 481 3.55 30.52 -4.95
N PRO A 482 3.98 29.42 -4.29
CA PRO A 482 4.76 29.52 -3.05
C PRO A 482 6.05 30.34 -3.21
N THR A 483 6.52 30.88 -2.10
CA THR A 483 7.85 31.44 -1.92
C THR A 483 8.90 30.33 -1.78
N ALA A 484 10.18 30.69 -1.86
CA ALA A 484 11.29 29.75 -1.67
C ALA A 484 11.25 29.05 -0.31
N ASP A 485 10.92 29.78 0.75
CA ASP A 485 10.88 29.24 2.12
C ASP A 485 9.68 28.31 2.31
N GLU A 486 8.53 28.66 1.74
CA GLU A 486 7.35 27.79 1.75
C GLU A 486 7.60 26.48 1.00
N LEU A 487 8.24 26.50 -0.18
CA LEU A 487 8.62 25.27 -0.90
C LEU A 487 9.52 24.36 -0.06
N ARG A 488 10.54 24.96 0.57
CA ARG A 488 11.49 24.23 1.41
C ARG A 488 10.76 23.61 2.60
N ALA A 489 9.95 24.39 3.32
CA ALA A 489 9.21 23.91 4.48
C ALA A 489 8.25 22.76 4.11
N GLN A 490 7.51 22.87 2.99
CA GLN A 490 6.62 21.81 2.52
C GLN A 490 7.36 20.48 2.30
N ALA A 491 8.46 20.51 1.55
CA ALA A 491 9.24 19.32 1.27
C ALA A 491 9.82 18.68 2.55
N TRP A 492 10.42 19.49 3.43
CA TRP A 492 11.04 18.97 4.65
C TRP A 492 10.03 18.42 5.67
N GLN A 493 8.83 19.00 5.77
CA GLN A 493 7.77 18.44 6.61
C GLN A 493 7.34 17.04 6.12
N ALA A 494 7.25 16.84 4.81
CA ALA A 494 6.90 15.54 4.24
C ALA A 494 8.06 14.52 4.36
N LEU A 495 9.30 14.93 4.08
CA LEU A 495 10.50 14.09 4.25
C LEU A 495 10.68 13.61 5.69
N ALA A 496 10.53 14.50 6.68
CA ALA A 496 10.60 14.16 8.09
C ALA A 496 9.50 13.16 8.52
N ALA A 497 8.37 13.15 7.80
CA ALA A 497 7.29 12.19 7.96
C ALA A 497 7.41 10.95 7.05
N ARG A 498 8.57 10.74 6.41
CA ARG A 498 8.92 9.57 5.60
C ARG A 498 8.02 9.37 4.39
N ILE A 499 8.10 10.27 3.42
CA ILE A 499 7.73 9.96 2.03
C ILE A 499 8.86 9.17 1.36
N THR A 500 8.53 8.40 0.32
CA THR A 500 9.55 7.77 -0.55
C THR A 500 9.55 8.33 -1.97
N SER A 501 8.71 9.33 -2.25
CA SER A 501 8.78 10.15 -3.46
C SER A 501 8.13 11.52 -3.23
N LEU A 502 8.62 12.54 -3.96
CA LEU A 502 8.16 13.92 -3.89
C LEU A 502 7.72 14.39 -5.27
N TYR A 503 6.52 14.94 -5.39
CA TYR A 503 6.00 15.45 -6.66
C TYR A 503 5.73 16.95 -6.57
N TRP A 504 6.29 17.75 -7.48
CA TRP A 504 6.03 19.20 -7.53
C TRP A 504 4.83 19.52 -8.43
N PHE A 505 3.82 20.26 -7.93
CA PHE A 505 2.68 20.75 -8.70
C PHE A 505 2.86 22.21 -9.16
N ASN A 506 3.05 22.52 -10.43
CA ASN A 506 3.57 21.68 -11.49
C ASN A 506 4.80 22.38 -12.07
N LEU A 507 5.70 21.62 -12.70
CA LEU A 507 6.92 22.18 -13.30
C LEU A 507 6.80 22.29 -14.82
N SER A 508 5.62 22.64 -15.33
CA SER A 508 5.40 22.90 -16.76
C SER A 508 6.33 24.01 -17.27
N LEU A 509 6.62 24.05 -18.56
CA LEU A 509 7.46 25.13 -19.13
C LEU A 509 6.86 26.52 -18.83
N LYS A 510 5.55 26.67 -18.97
CA LYS A 510 4.83 27.92 -18.67
C LYS A 510 4.97 28.34 -17.20
N SER A 511 4.84 27.37 -16.30
CA SER A 511 5.03 27.51 -14.85
C SER A 511 6.43 28.02 -14.51
N LEU A 512 7.47 27.38 -15.06
CA LEU A 512 8.86 27.77 -14.82
C LEU A 512 9.21 29.13 -15.42
N LEU A 513 8.64 29.50 -16.58
CA LEU A 513 8.82 30.82 -17.17
C LEU A 513 8.13 31.94 -16.38
N LYS A 514 6.99 31.65 -15.74
CA LYS A 514 6.28 32.62 -14.89
C LYS A 514 6.97 32.82 -13.54
N TYR A 515 7.58 31.77 -12.98
CA TYR A 515 8.26 31.82 -11.68
C TYR A 515 9.70 31.27 -11.76
N PRO A 516 10.59 31.93 -12.54
CA PRO A 516 11.96 31.48 -12.69
C PRO A 516 12.76 31.55 -11.38
N ASP A 517 12.32 32.38 -10.44
CA ASP A 517 12.88 32.50 -9.11
C ASP A 517 12.78 31.20 -8.29
N LEU A 518 11.85 30.30 -8.61
CA LEU A 518 11.67 29.02 -7.91
C LEU A 518 12.59 27.89 -8.42
N ILE A 519 13.24 28.05 -9.58
CA ILE A 519 14.15 27.03 -10.13
C ILE A 519 15.29 26.73 -9.15
N THR A 520 15.93 27.77 -8.62
CA THR A 520 17.08 27.61 -7.71
C THR A 520 16.66 26.99 -6.35
N PRO A 521 15.62 27.49 -5.66
CA PRO A 521 15.10 26.86 -4.44
C PRO A 521 14.74 25.38 -4.61
N ILE A 522 14.00 25.02 -5.66
CA ILE A 522 13.63 23.62 -5.93
C ILE A 522 14.88 22.78 -6.19
N THR A 523 15.82 23.28 -6.99
CA THR A 523 17.09 22.59 -7.24
C THR A 523 17.85 22.31 -5.94
N ARG A 524 17.88 23.27 -5.01
CA ARG A 524 18.57 23.10 -3.72
C ARG A 524 17.90 22.02 -2.87
N VAL A 525 16.58 22.08 -2.71
CA VAL A 525 15.82 21.05 -1.97
C VAL A 525 16.02 19.67 -2.59
N ASN A 526 15.88 19.55 -3.91
CA ASN A 526 16.03 18.26 -4.58
C ASN A 526 17.46 17.73 -4.48
N ARG A 527 18.49 18.60 -4.49
CA ARG A 527 19.88 18.19 -4.25
C ARG A 527 20.09 17.72 -2.81
N GLU A 528 19.51 18.40 -1.83
CA GLU A 528 19.55 17.97 -0.43
C GLU A 528 18.92 16.58 -0.25
N ILE A 529 17.82 16.30 -0.93
CA ILE A 529 17.21 14.96 -0.95
C ILE A 529 18.19 13.93 -1.52
N ARG A 530 18.85 14.23 -2.64
CA ARG A 530 19.84 13.30 -3.23
C ARG A 530 21.03 13.02 -2.32
N LEU A 531 21.45 13.99 -1.51
CA LEU A 531 22.50 13.78 -0.50
C LEU A 531 22.05 12.86 0.65
N LEU A 532 20.75 12.68 0.87
CA LEU A 532 20.21 11.73 1.85
C LEU A 532 19.99 10.33 1.26
N ASP A 533 19.90 10.21 -0.07
CA ASP A 533 19.76 8.94 -0.80
C ASP A 533 21.10 8.18 -0.91
N GLU A 534 22.23 8.90 -0.88
CA GLU A 534 23.61 8.38 -0.91
C GLU A 534 24.09 7.92 0.48
#